data_AF-A3KFH3-F1
#
_entry.id   AF-A3KFH3-F1
#
_cell.length_a   1.000
_cell.length_b   1.000
_cell.length_c   1.000
_cell.angle_alpha   90.00
_cell.angle_beta   90.00
_cell.angle_gamma   90.00
#
_symmetry.space_group_name_H-M   'P 1'
#
loop_
_entity.id
_entity.type
_entity.pdbx_description
1 polymer ?
#
loop_
_entity_poly.entity_id
_entity_poly.type
_entity_poly.pdbx_seq_one_letter_code
_entity_poly.pdbx_strand_id
1 'polypeptide(L)'
;MKSLLRYAVVSAAAATACVLAVPAAAHAASPTGAATQVAPLALPPYETWIADVGAVAATASDYLEGRLPDASVRPAIVLDIDNTALQTQYRPGLVSPATEAVLDVAQQASADGAAVFFVTARPEILGWQSEANLRGVGYPFAGIYLRPWFNTQPDAELKTDAREDIESKGYTIVANIGNNTSDLSGGHAERTFKLPDYDGQLA
;
A
#
# COMPACT_ATOMS: atom_id res chain seq x y z
N MET A 1 27.82 16.27 -55.04
CA MET A 1 27.92 17.38 -56.01
C MET A 1 26.57 18.12 -56.00
N LYS A 2 26.46 19.21 -55.23
CA LYS A 2 26.34 20.60 -55.74
C LYS A 2 25.34 20.73 -56.90
N SER A 3 24.15 21.29 -56.64
CA SER A 3 23.85 22.66 -57.09
C SER A 3 22.49 23.12 -56.56
N LEU A 4 22.52 24.28 -55.91
CA LEU A 4 21.39 25.16 -55.64
C LEU A 4 20.88 25.74 -56.96
N LEU A 5 19.59 26.03 -57.08
CA LEU A 5 19.13 27.10 -57.95
C LEU A 5 18.03 27.91 -57.28
N ARG A 6 18.36 29.18 -57.07
CA ARG A 6 17.50 30.26 -56.59
C ARG A 6 16.61 30.70 -57.74
N TYR A 7 15.34 30.96 -57.48
CA TYR A 7 14.56 31.92 -58.27
C TYR A 7 13.82 32.83 -57.30
N ALA A 8 14.22 34.09 -57.30
CA ALA A 8 13.46 35.19 -56.73
C ALA A 8 12.65 35.80 -57.88
N VAL A 9 11.34 35.94 -57.68
CA VAL A 9 10.53 36.90 -58.43
C VAL A 9 9.76 37.71 -57.40
N VAL A 10 10.13 38.99 -57.33
CA VAL A 10 9.42 40.05 -56.64
C VAL A 10 8.21 40.43 -57.50
N SER A 11 7.04 40.52 -56.91
CA SER A 11 5.93 41.32 -57.46
C SER A 11 5.13 41.88 -56.30
N ALA A 12 5.30 43.18 -56.09
CA ALA A 12 4.50 43.97 -55.18
C ALA A 12 3.13 44.25 -55.82
N ALA A 13 2.06 43.97 -55.10
CA ALA A 13 0.73 44.48 -55.39
C ALA A 13 0.14 44.99 -54.08
N ALA A 14 0.03 46.32 -53.98
CA ALA A 14 -0.70 46.99 -52.91
C ALA A 14 -2.20 46.76 -53.10
N ALA A 15 -2.87 46.22 -52.08
CA ALA A 15 -4.32 46.13 -52.03
C ALA A 15 -4.82 46.75 -50.72
N THR A 16 -5.61 47.79 -50.91
CA THR A 16 -6.25 48.68 -49.94
C THR A 16 -7.04 47.93 -48.88
N ALA A 17 -6.81 48.26 -47.61
CA ALA A 17 -7.57 47.75 -46.48
C ALA A 17 -8.95 48.45 -46.39
N CYS A 18 -10.02 47.70 -46.63
CA CYS A 18 -11.36 48.05 -46.14
C CYS A 18 -11.59 47.32 -44.82
N VAL A 19 -11.46 48.05 -43.70
CA VAL A 19 -11.84 47.54 -42.38
C VAL A 19 -13.35 47.67 -42.24
N LEU A 20 -14.07 46.56 -42.36
CA LEU A 20 -15.45 46.45 -41.86
C LEU A 20 -15.37 46.08 -40.38
N ALA A 21 -15.72 47.04 -39.51
CA ALA A 21 -15.86 46.80 -38.10
C ALA A 21 -17.05 45.86 -37.86
N VAL A 22 -16.77 44.62 -37.49
CA VAL A 22 -17.78 43.69 -36.95
C VAL A 22 -17.92 44.00 -35.45
N PRO A 23 -19.13 44.21 -34.91
CA PRO A 23 -19.29 44.36 -33.48
C PRO A 23 -18.98 43.02 -32.81
N ALA A 24 -17.95 43.00 -31.96
CA ALA A 24 -17.65 41.85 -31.13
C ALA A 24 -18.81 41.62 -30.15
N ALA A 25 -19.61 40.58 -30.38
CA ALA A 25 -20.53 40.09 -29.37
C ALA A 25 -19.70 39.64 -28.16
N ALA A 26 -19.85 40.33 -27.04
CA ALA A 26 -19.26 39.96 -25.77
C ALA A 26 -19.74 38.55 -25.41
N HIS A 27 -18.89 37.55 -25.63
CA HIS A 27 -19.07 36.24 -25.03
C HIS A 27 -18.84 36.42 -23.54
N ALA A 28 -19.90 36.30 -22.75
CA ALA A 28 -19.79 36.21 -21.31
C ALA A 28 -18.88 35.03 -21.00
N ALA A 29 -17.71 35.31 -20.41
CA ALA A 29 -16.81 34.29 -19.92
C ALA A 29 -17.56 33.48 -18.85
N SER A 30 -17.81 32.20 -19.13
CA SER A 30 -18.21 31.27 -18.08
C SER A 30 -17.13 31.29 -16.99
N PRO A 31 -17.47 31.31 -15.69
CA PRO A 31 -16.46 31.18 -14.67
C PRO A 31 -15.83 29.80 -14.86
N THR A 32 -14.60 29.75 -15.34
CA THR A 32 -13.73 28.60 -15.18
C THR A 32 -13.67 28.34 -13.69
N GLY A 33 -14.42 27.35 -13.22
CA GLY A 33 -14.27 26.82 -11.87
C GLY A 33 -12.81 26.48 -11.72
N ALA A 34 -12.11 27.22 -10.86
CA ALA A 34 -10.79 26.84 -10.43
C ALA A 34 -10.96 25.46 -9.79
N ALA A 35 -10.55 24.40 -10.50
CA ALA A 35 -10.37 23.11 -9.90
C ALA A 35 -9.41 23.35 -8.75
N THR A 36 -9.93 23.33 -7.52
CA THR A 36 -9.10 23.35 -6.32
C THR A 36 -8.16 22.16 -6.49
N GLN A 37 -6.90 22.44 -6.80
CA GLN A 37 -5.87 21.42 -6.66
C GLN A 37 -5.87 21.08 -5.18
N VAL A 38 -6.50 19.96 -4.83
CA VAL A 38 -6.35 19.37 -3.51
C VAL A 38 -4.87 19.03 -3.45
N ALA A 39 -4.11 19.83 -2.71
CA ALA A 39 -2.73 19.47 -2.40
C ALA A 39 -2.78 18.04 -1.86
N PRO A 40 -1.91 17.12 -2.31
CA PRO A 40 -1.85 15.80 -1.72
C PRO A 40 -1.72 16.01 -0.21
N LEU A 41 -2.64 15.45 0.56
CA LEU A 41 -2.54 15.47 2.01
C LEU A 41 -1.14 14.90 2.32
N ALA A 42 -0.36 15.65 3.08
CA ALA A 42 0.91 15.15 3.54
C ALA A 42 0.60 14.01 4.53
N LEU A 43 1.35 12.91 4.46
CA LEU A 43 1.27 11.87 5.48
C LEU A 43 1.36 12.51 6.87
N PRO A 44 0.59 12.01 7.84
CA PRO A 44 0.64 12.57 9.19
C PRO A 44 2.03 12.39 9.79
N PRO A 45 2.39 13.19 10.81
CA PRO A 45 3.62 13.01 11.55
C PRO A 45 3.79 11.57 12.05
N TYR A 46 5.04 11.12 12.15
CA TYR A 46 5.37 9.77 12.59
C TYR A 46 4.74 9.43 13.95
N GLU A 47 4.71 10.40 14.85
CA GLU A 47 4.17 10.29 16.21
C GLU A 47 2.67 10.05 16.19
N THR A 48 1.95 10.65 15.24
CA THR A 48 0.53 10.39 15.02
C THR A 48 0.34 8.98 14.47
N TRP A 49 1.12 8.60 13.46
CA TRP A 49 1.02 7.27 12.87
C TRP A 49 1.27 6.14 13.85
N ILE A 50 2.35 6.23 14.63
CA ILE A 50 2.68 5.17 15.58
C ILE A 50 1.66 5.08 16.73
N ALA A 51 1.05 6.21 17.12
CA ALA A 51 -0.02 6.23 18.11
C ALA A 51 -1.30 5.57 17.58
N ASP A 52 -1.70 5.89 16.34
CA ASP A 52 -2.88 5.30 15.70
C ASP A 52 -2.71 3.78 15.49
N VAL A 53 -1.53 3.36 15.02
CA VAL A 53 -1.17 1.94 14.90
C VAL A 53 -1.21 1.25 16.26
N GLY A 54 -0.64 1.88 17.30
CA GLY A 54 -0.63 1.35 18.66
C GLY A 54 -2.04 1.10 19.21
N ALA A 55 -3.00 1.97 18.94
CA ALA A 55 -4.39 1.78 19.37
C ALA A 55 -5.05 0.56 18.73
N VAL A 56 -4.81 0.31 17.44
CA VAL A 56 -5.33 -0.87 16.74
C VAL A 56 -4.61 -2.14 17.21
N ALA A 57 -3.29 -2.07 17.39
CA ALA A 57 -2.49 -3.20 17.90
C ALA A 57 -2.93 -3.61 19.32
N ALA A 58 -3.23 -2.65 20.19
CA ALA A 58 -3.80 -2.94 21.51
C ALA A 58 -5.15 -3.69 21.41
N THR A 59 -6.02 -3.25 20.49
CA THR A 59 -7.30 -3.95 20.24
C THR A 59 -7.09 -5.39 19.72
N ALA A 60 -6.04 -5.61 18.91
CA ALA A 60 -5.67 -6.94 18.44
C ALA A 60 -5.12 -7.82 19.56
N SER A 61 -4.24 -7.27 20.40
CA SER A 61 -3.70 -7.92 21.60
C SER A 61 -4.81 -8.38 22.55
N ASP A 62 -5.75 -7.49 22.90
CA ASP A 62 -6.86 -7.80 23.80
C ASP A 62 -7.76 -8.91 23.24
N TYR A 63 -7.99 -8.90 21.93
CA TYR A 63 -8.73 -9.97 21.27
C TYR A 63 -8.01 -11.31 21.33
N LEU A 64 -6.69 -11.31 21.06
CA LEU A 64 -5.88 -12.52 21.07
C LEU A 64 -5.74 -13.10 22.48
N GLU A 65 -5.65 -12.28 23.52
CA GLU A 65 -5.65 -12.73 24.93
C GLU A 65 -6.94 -13.50 25.27
N GLY A 66 -8.09 -13.08 24.74
CA GLY A 66 -9.34 -13.80 24.92
C GLY A 66 -9.52 -15.02 24.01
N ARG A 67 -8.78 -15.08 22.89
CA ARG A 67 -8.93 -16.09 21.83
C ARG A 67 -7.90 -17.22 21.93
N LEU A 68 -6.74 -16.96 22.51
CA LEU A 68 -5.60 -17.87 22.62
C LEU A 68 -5.20 -18.05 24.10
N PRO A 69 -4.52 -19.16 24.47
CA PRO A 69 -4.28 -20.33 23.64
C PRO A 69 -5.57 -21.13 23.40
N ASP A 70 -5.67 -21.78 22.25
CA ASP A 70 -6.76 -22.71 21.94
C ASP A 70 -6.19 -24.00 21.36
N ALA A 71 -6.17 -25.05 22.18
CA ALA A 71 -5.65 -26.36 21.82
C ALA A 71 -6.56 -27.16 20.87
N SER A 72 -7.78 -26.68 20.59
CA SER A 72 -8.72 -27.37 19.68
C SER A 72 -8.44 -27.08 18.20
N VAL A 73 -7.70 -26.01 17.91
CA VAL A 73 -7.30 -25.61 16.56
C VAL A 73 -5.78 -25.51 16.46
N ARG A 74 -5.28 -25.29 15.26
CA ARG A 74 -3.89 -24.91 15.03
C ARG A 74 -3.87 -23.41 14.68
N PRO A 75 -3.80 -22.51 15.68
CA PRO A 75 -4.05 -21.10 15.43
C PRO A 75 -2.93 -20.46 14.60
N ALA A 76 -3.29 -19.46 13.82
CA ALA A 76 -2.37 -18.62 13.09
C ALA A 76 -2.82 -17.16 13.10
N ILE A 77 -1.85 -16.25 13.02
CA ILE A 77 -2.10 -14.85 12.66
C ILE A 77 -1.43 -14.54 11.32
N VAL A 78 -2.03 -13.61 10.57
CA VAL A 78 -1.50 -13.11 9.31
C VAL A 78 -1.17 -11.64 9.45
N LEU A 79 0.02 -11.24 9.01
CA LEU A 79 0.49 -9.86 9.02
C LEU A 79 0.89 -9.44 7.60
N ASP A 80 0.49 -8.24 7.17
CA ASP A 80 1.21 -7.59 6.08
C ASP A 80 2.61 -7.09 6.53
N ILE A 81 3.50 -6.81 5.58
CA ILE A 81 4.85 -6.30 5.86
C ILE A 81 4.92 -4.77 5.81
N ASP A 82 4.53 -4.15 4.70
CA ASP A 82 4.87 -2.76 4.41
C ASP A 82 3.92 -1.81 5.11
N ASN A 83 4.43 -0.90 5.94
CA ASN A 83 3.63 0.00 6.79
C ASN A 83 2.68 -0.72 7.77
N THR A 84 2.86 -2.04 7.91
CA THR A 84 2.21 -2.90 8.90
C THR A 84 3.26 -3.42 9.88
N ALA A 85 3.99 -4.48 9.53
CA ALA A 85 5.01 -5.06 10.39
C ALA A 85 6.32 -4.25 10.40
N LEU A 86 6.64 -3.59 9.28
CA LEU A 86 7.84 -2.78 9.08
C LEU A 86 7.45 -1.35 8.71
N GLN A 87 8.21 -0.38 9.23
CA GLN A 87 7.94 1.06 9.04
C GLN A 87 8.48 1.58 7.69
N THR A 88 8.14 0.95 6.57
CA THR A 88 8.87 1.13 5.30
C THR A 88 8.73 2.50 4.66
N GLN A 89 7.60 3.20 4.85
CA GLN A 89 7.44 4.58 4.38
C GLN A 89 8.06 5.60 5.35
N TYR A 90 7.85 5.43 6.67
CA TYR A 90 8.33 6.39 7.68
C TYR A 90 9.82 6.25 7.99
N ARG A 91 10.42 5.09 7.70
CA ARG A 91 11.83 4.76 7.90
C ARG A 91 12.32 3.97 6.68
N PRO A 92 12.45 4.64 5.51
CA PRO A 92 12.87 3.98 4.29
C PRO A 92 14.34 3.57 4.37
N GLY A 93 14.66 2.41 3.80
CA GLY A 93 16.02 1.88 3.80
C GLY A 93 16.07 0.45 3.27
N LEU A 94 17.30 -0.10 3.19
CA LEU A 94 17.50 -1.52 2.86
C LEU A 94 16.96 -2.45 3.96
N VAL A 95 16.89 -1.94 5.18
CA VAL A 95 16.20 -2.56 6.31
C VAL A 95 15.35 -1.49 6.99
N SER A 96 14.15 -1.85 7.40
CA SER A 96 13.25 -0.98 8.14
C SER A 96 13.06 -1.51 9.56
N PRO A 97 12.93 -0.62 10.56
CA PRO A 97 12.62 -1.04 11.92
C PRO A 97 11.25 -1.71 11.98
N ALA A 98 11.04 -2.54 13.00
CA ALA A 98 9.73 -3.06 13.31
C ALA A 98 8.77 -1.93 13.70
N THR A 99 7.51 -2.10 13.35
CA THR A 99 6.41 -1.43 14.03
C THR A 99 6.23 -2.10 15.40
N GLU A 100 6.80 -1.52 16.45
CA GLU A 100 6.96 -2.20 17.76
C GLU A 100 5.65 -2.78 18.31
N ALA A 101 4.55 -2.03 18.25
CA ALA A 101 3.25 -2.53 18.72
C ALA A 101 2.73 -3.75 17.93
N VAL A 102 3.06 -3.88 16.64
CA VAL A 102 2.69 -5.05 15.83
C VAL A 102 3.62 -6.23 16.11
N LEU A 103 4.90 -5.95 16.40
CA LEU A 103 5.85 -6.96 16.86
C LEU A 103 5.42 -7.56 18.19
N ASP A 104 4.97 -6.75 19.14
CA ASP A 104 4.47 -7.20 20.43
C ASP A 104 3.26 -8.14 20.27
N VAL A 105 2.30 -7.78 19.40
CA VAL A 105 1.16 -8.65 19.05
C VAL A 105 1.62 -9.98 18.46
N ALA A 106 2.61 -9.97 17.56
CA ALA A 106 3.15 -11.18 16.96
C ALA A 106 3.86 -12.08 17.97
N GLN A 107 4.63 -11.49 18.89
CA GLN A 107 5.33 -12.20 19.95
C GLN A 107 4.34 -12.80 20.96
N GLN A 108 3.32 -12.06 21.36
CA GLN A 108 2.22 -12.56 22.21
C GLN A 108 1.52 -13.75 21.54
N ALA A 109 1.04 -13.58 20.32
CA ALA A 109 0.34 -14.65 19.60
C ALA A 109 1.21 -15.90 19.46
N SER A 110 2.50 -15.73 19.15
CA SER A 110 3.45 -16.84 19.06
C SER A 110 3.69 -17.51 20.40
N ALA A 111 3.78 -16.75 21.50
CA ALA A 111 3.92 -17.29 22.85
C ALA A 111 2.68 -18.10 23.27
N ASP A 112 1.50 -17.69 22.82
CA ASP A 112 0.22 -18.38 23.05
C ASP A 112 -0.08 -19.48 22.03
N GLY A 113 0.93 -19.87 21.24
CA GLY A 113 0.89 -21.07 20.38
C GLY A 113 0.38 -20.84 18.97
N ALA A 114 0.13 -19.60 18.53
CA ALA A 114 -0.22 -19.30 17.15
C ALA A 114 1.02 -19.25 16.24
N ALA A 115 0.88 -19.75 15.01
CA ALA A 115 1.87 -19.51 13.96
C ALA A 115 1.70 -18.10 13.37
N VAL A 116 2.79 -17.34 13.25
CA VAL A 116 2.76 -16.05 12.55
C VAL A 116 3.14 -16.26 11.08
N PHE A 117 2.31 -15.79 10.16
CA PHE A 117 2.59 -15.75 8.74
C PHE A 117 2.61 -14.31 8.22
N PHE A 118 3.52 -14.05 7.29
CA PHE A 118 3.51 -12.79 6.53
C PHE A 118 2.90 -13.00 5.16
N VAL A 119 2.04 -12.09 4.73
CA VAL A 119 1.42 -12.10 3.39
C VAL A 119 1.58 -10.73 2.75
N THR A 120 2.41 -10.64 1.72
CA THR A 120 2.86 -9.36 1.16
C THR A 120 2.85 -9.36 -0.38
N ALA A 121 2.70 -8.17 -0.97
CA ALA A 121 2.86 -7.95 -2.40
C ALA A 121 4.33 -7.78 -2.82
N ARG A 122 5.28 -7.81 -1.88
CA ARG A 122 6.72 -7.77 -2.21
C ARG A 122 7.09 -8.91 -3.14
N PRO A 123 7.83 -8.63 -4.24
CA PRO A 123 8.22 -9.67 -5.18
C PRO A 123 9.20 -10.66 -4.53
N GLU A 124 9.13 -11.93 -4.94
CA GLU A 124 9.99 -13.01 -4.46
C GLU A 124 11.50 -12.71 -4.58
N ILE A 125 11.92 -11.87 -5.54
CA ILE A 125 13.31 -11.42 -5.65
C ILE A 125 13.83 -10.70 -4.38
N LEU A 126 12.92 -10.11 -3.59
CA LEU A 126 13.21 -9.47 -2.31
C LEU A 126 12.99 -10.41 -1.11
N GLY A 127 12.73 -11.70 -1.34
CA GLY A 127 12.42 -12.66 -0.28
C GLY A 127 13.52 -12.77 0.77
N TRP A 128 14.78 -12.93 0.32
CA TRP A 128 15.93 -13.02 1.22
C TRP A 128 16.11 -11.76 2.08
N GLN A 129 15.84 -10.58 1.52
CA GLN A 129 15.98 -9.31 2.21
C GLN A 129 14.83 -9.09 3.19
N SER A 130 13.60 -9.39 2.79
CA SER A 130 12.42 -9.34 3.66
C SER A 130 12.59 -10.29 4.86
N GLU A 131 13.03 -11.53 4.61
CA GLU A 131 13.25 -12.51 5.65
C GLU A 131 14.35 -12.07 6.63
N ALA A 132 15.49 -11.61 6.11
CA ALA A 132 16.59 -11.12 6.94
C ALA A 132 16.16 -9.90 7.80
N ASN A 133 15.37 -8.99 7.24
CA ASN A 133 14.85 -7.85 7.99
C ASN A 133 13.90 -8.28 9.10
N LEU A 134 12.90 -9.12 8.81
CA LEU A 134 11.91 -9.58 9.78
C LEU A 134 12.56 -10.35 10.94
N ARG A 135 13.51 -11.25 10.62
CA ARG A 135 14.31 -11.95 11.64
C ARG A 135 15.17 -10.98 12.43
N GLY A 136 15.83 -10.04 11.76
CA GLY A 136 16.72 -9.07 12.38
C GLY A 136 16.03 -8.15 13.38
N VAL A 137 14.75 -7.84 13.16
CA VAL A 137 13.94 -7.04 14.09
C VAL A 137 13.15 -7.87 15.10
N GLY A 138 13.24 -9.20 15.05
CA GLY A 138 12.76 -10.10 16.11
C GLY A 138 11.38 -10.72 15.90
N TYR A 139 10.82 -10.72 14.69
CA TYR A 139 9.54 -11.38 14.44
C TYR A 139 9.66 -12.92 14.51
N PRO A 140 8.82 -13.61 15.30
CA PRO A 140 8.75 -15.07 15.32
C PRO A 140 7.75 -15.56 14.26
N PHE A 141 8.20 -15.98 13.08
CA PHE A 141 7.29 -16.40 12.00
C PHE A 141 7.58 -17.80 11.45
N ALA A 142 6.50 -18.44 11.00
CA ALA A 142 6.49 -19.76 10.40
C ALA A 142 6.62 -19.73 8.88
N GLY A 143 6.24 -18.63 8.21
CA GLY A 143 6.37 -18.49 6.77
C GLY A 143 6.08 -17.09 6.25
N ILE A 144 6.50 -16.84 5.01
CA ILE A 144 6.28 -15.59 4.27
C ILE A 144 5.72 -15.96 2.89
N TYR A 145 4.60 -15.36 2.52
CA TYR A 145 4.02 -15.41 1.18
C TYR A 145 4.36 -14.12 0.46
N LEU A 146 5.19 -14.26 -0.58
CA LEU A 146 5.66 -13.19 -1.44
C LEU A 146 4.90 -13.25 -2.77
N ARG A 147 4.97 -12.16 -3.54
CA ARG A 147 4.45 -12.12 -4.91
C ARG A 147 5.37 -12.93 -5.85
N PRO A 148 4.86 -13.97 -6.51
CA PRO A 148 5.65 -14.73 -7.48
C PRO A 148 6.12 -13.88 -8.65
N TRP A 149 7.24 -14.29 -9.24
CA TRP A 149 7.76 -13.67 -10.45
C TRP A 149 6.69 -13.68 -11.56
N PHE A 150 6.50 -12.53 -12.20
CA PHE A 150 5.54 -12.31 -13.29
C PHE A 150 4.07 -12.47 -12.91
N ASN A 151 3.72 -12.61 -11.63
CA ASN A 151 2.34 -12.56 -11.19
C ASN A 151 1.84 -11.10 -11.23
N THR A 152 0.83 -10.83 -12.06
CA THR A 152 0.16 -9.53 -12.22
C THR A 152 -1.23 -9.48 -11.59
N GLN A 153 -1.57 -10.48 -10.79
CA GLN A 153 -2.85 -10.59 -10.09
C GLN A 153 -3.01 -9.42 -9.11
N PRO A 154 -4.22 -8.88 -8.91
CA PRO A 154 -4.47 -7.85 -7.91
C PRO A 154 -4.00 -8.27 -6.52
N ASP A 155 -3.47 -7.33 -5.73
CA ASP A 155 -2.95 -7.63 -4.38
C ASP A 155 -4.00 -8.30 -3.50
N ALA A 156 -5.25 -7.85 -3.55
CA ALA A 156 -6.37 -8.44 -2.79
C ALA A 156 -6.55 -9.93 -3.08
N GLU A 157 -6.48 -10.32 -4.35
CA GLU A 157 -6.69 -11.70 -4.78
C GLU A 157 -5.45 -12.55 -4.42
N LEU A 158 -4.24 -12.06 -4.69
CA LEU A 158 -2.99 -12.70 -4.28
C LEU A 158 -2.93 -12.96 -2.77
N LYS A 159 -3.35 -11.98 -1.96
CA LYS A 159 -3.35 -12.12 -0.50
C LYS A 159 -4.47 -13.04 0.00
N THR A 160 -5.59 -13.13 -0.71
CA THR A 160 -6.65 -14.09 -0.41
C THR A 160 -6.18 -15.51 -0.66
N ASP A 161 -5.58 -15.78 -1.83
CA ASP A 161 -5.02 -17.09 -2.17
C ASP A 161 -3.97 -17.55 -1.14
N ALA A 162 -3.14 -16.63 -0.64
CA ALA A 162 -2.17 -16.92 0.40
C ALA A 162 -2.83 -17.35 1.73
N ARG A 163 -3.94 -16.70 2.12
CA ARG A 163 -4.71 -17.09 3.32
C ARG A 163 -5.41 -18.44 3.12
N GLU A 164 -5.96 -18.69 1.95
CA GLU A 164 -6.53 -19.99 1.59
C GLU A 164 -5.47 -21.10 1.70
N ASP A 165 -4.25 -20.88 1.20
CA ASP A 165 -3.16 -21.86 1.31
C ASP A 165 -2.75 -22.10 2.77
N ILE A 166 -2.73 -21.06 3.62
CA ILE A 166 -2.51 -21.22 5.07
C ILE A 166 -3.60 -22.08 5.71
N GLU A 167 -4.87 -21.83 5.42
CA GLU A 167 -5.99 -22.64 5.93
C GLU A 167 -5.93 -24.08 5.40
N SER A 168 -5.56 -24.28 4.12
CA SER A 168 -5.41 -25.60 3.50
C SER A 168 -4.35 -26.46 4.20
N LYS A 169 -3.35 -25.82 4.81
CA LYS A 169 -2.33 -26.50 5.62
C LYS A 169 -2.87 -26.95 6.98
N GLY A 170 -4.09 -26.56 7.35
CA GLY A 170 -4.77 -26.93 8.60
C GLY A 170 -4.63 -25.89 9.71
N TYR A 171 -4.31 -24.64 9.37
CA TYR A 171 -4.34 -23.53 10.31
C TYR A 171 -5.71 -22.88 10.38
N THR A 172 -6.05 -22.35 11.55
CA THR A 172 -7.18 -21.42 11.72
C THR A 172 -6.62 -20.01 11.87
N ILE A 173 -6.88 -19.14 10.90
CA ILE A 173 -6.41 -17.75 10.96
C ILE A 173 -7.31 -16.97 11.91
N VAL A 174 -6.85 -16.78 13.15
CA VAL A 174 -7.64 -16.10 14.20
C VAL A 174 -7.57 -14.58 14.05
N ALA A 175 -6.47 -14.04 13.53
CA ALA A 175 -6.32 -12.62 13.28
C ALA A 175 -5.58 -12.34 11.97
N ASN A 176 -6.02 -11.32 11.24
CA ASN A 176 -5.31 -10.77 10.08
C ASN A 176 -5.14 -9.25 10.25
N ILE A 177 -3.90 -8.76 10.18
CA ILE A 177 -3.54 -7.36 10.46
C ILE A 177 -2.82 -6.79 9.23
N GLY A 178 -3.29 -5.64 8.76
CA GLY A 178 -2.73 -4.94 7.60
C GLY A 178 -3.19 -3.49 7.52
N ASN A 179 -2.40 -2.64 6.85
CA ASN A 179 -2.72 -1.23 6.63
C ASN A 179 -3.56 -1.02 5.39
N ASN A 180 -3.55 -1.89 4.38
CA ASN A 180 -4.35 -1.70 3.17
C ASN A 180 -5.65 -2.53 3.20
N THR A 181 -6.68 -2.05 2.53
CA THR A 181 -7.93 -2.82 2.34
C THR A 181 -7.67 -4.16 1.63
N SER A 182 -6.71 -4.22 0.70
CA SER A 182 -6.31 -5.47 0.04
C SER A 182 -5.79 -6.54 1.00
N ASP A 183 -5.27 -6.13 2.15
CA ASP A 183 -4.71 -7.06 3.13
C ASP A 183 -5.80 -7.86 3.82
N LEU A 184 -7.01 -7.30 3.87
CA LEU A 184 -8.11 -7.80 4.71
C LEU A 184 -9.32 -8.28 3.88
N SER A 185 -9.39 -7.91 2.60
CA SER A 185 -10.46 -8.35 1.70
C SER A 185 -10.45 -9.86 1.45
N GLY A 186 -11.56 -10.43 1.02
CA GLY A 186 -11.62 -11.85 0.63
C GLY A 186 -11.88 -12.83 1.77
N GLY A 187 -11.85 -12.40 3.04
CA GLY A 187 -12.14 -13.27 4.20
C GLY A 187 -10.93 -14.07 4.68
N HIS A 188 -11.15 -15.32 5.10
CA HIS A 188 -10.11 -16.24 5.61
C HIS A 188 -9.38 -15.74 6.87
N ALA A 189 -10.12 -15.08 7.75
CA ALA A 189 -9.69 -14.75 9.10
C ALA A 189 -10.93 -14.60 10.00
N GLU A 190 -10.86 -15.08 11.24
CA GLU A 190 -11.93 -14.87 12.22
C GLU A 190 -12.13 -13.39 12.54
N ARG A 191 -11.02 -12.64 12.67
CA ARG A 191 -11.04 -11.19 12.89
C ARG A 191 -9.96 -10.47 12.08
N THR A 192 -10.33 -9.32 11.52
CA THR A 192 -9.42 -8.43 10.79
C THR A 192 -9.16 -7.16 11.58
N PHE A 193 -7.94 -6.64 11.52
CA PHE A 193 -7.55 -5.38 12.14
C PHE A 193 -6.89 -4.48 11.11
N LYS A 194 -7.60 -3.39 10.76
CA LYS A 194 -7.15 -2.41 9.78
C LYS A 194 -6.32 -1.34 10.46
N LEU A 195 -5.03 -1.31 10.13
CA LEU A 195 -4.15 -0.20 10.51
C LEU A 195 -4.47 1.04 9.64
N PRO A 196 -4.12 2.25 10.11
CA PRO A 196 -4.34 3.47 9.33
C PRO A 196 -3.51 3.46 8.04
N ASP A 197 -4.17 3.72 6.90
CA ASP A 197 -3.55 4.03 5.61
C ASP A 197 -3.80 5.48 5.15
N TYR A 198 -4.51 6.27 5.95
CA TYR A 198 -4.85 7.67 5.68
C TYR A 198 -5.44 7.88 4.29
N ASP A 199 -6.57 7.22 4.02
CA ASP A 199 -7.27 7.26 2.72
C ASP A 199 -6.38 6.75 1.57
N GLY A 200 -5.57 5.72 1.85
CA GLY A 200 -4.69 5.06 0.88
C GLY A 200 -3.39 5.81 0.57
N GLN A 201 -3.06 6.85 1.34
CA GLN A 201 -1.80 7.59 1.21
C GLN A 201 -0.60 6.78 1.71
N LEU A 202 -0.84 5.81 2.60
CA LEU A 202 0.14 4.90 3.15
C LEU A 202 -0.20 3.48 2.69
N ALA A 203 0.17 3.18 1.43
CA ALA A 203 -0.01 1.89 0.78
C ALA A 203 1.17 0.95 1.00
#